data_AF-A0A4Q1ZUT4-F1
#
_entry.id   AF-A0A4Q1ZUT4-F1
#
_cell.length_a   1.000
_cell.length_b   1.000
_cell.length_c   1.000
_cell.angle_alpha   90.00
_cell.angle_beta   90.00
_cell.angle_gamma   90.00
#
_symmetry.space_group_name_H-M   'P 1'
#
loop_
_entity.id
_entity.type
_entity.pdbx_description
1 polymer ?
#
loop_
_entity_poly.entity_id
_entity_poly.type
_entity_poly.pdbx_seq_one_letter_code
_entity_poly.pdbx_strand_id
1 'polypeptide(L)'
;MGMIIDREITFEREGIMIRYQSKATDFVENYSLLKAAFKWDHNLINYFGALMAVGEKKQVDTEEIKEIRKYIKSNTTVFSQFRGMNELLVALMIWLEPGAERVFDRTIEIYDSLKDSGFKGGTYLPMAAIILAKNETKKSVESMIFRMHEFYDGMKEQHFFLTGQDDYVFAALLAATELVPSTTLKLIEDFYRDLHSNGFSKGNALQSLSHVLAIGDEPYDKKLEKTIRVNKAFTSKGYKFRDYTMSNLGVLALLTNDPESLVDEVLEVSDWLKTQKGFGGFSLDKKTRTILASSLIAYQYMDDSEVTFEKAVLANSIQTLIIAQQVAMSAAVIAASAAATSAST
;
A
#
# COMPACT_ATOMS: atom_id res chain seq x y z
N MET A 1 32.35 -30.38 1.01
CA MET A 1 31.62 -29.37 0.22
C MET A 1 30.23 -29.10 0.78
N GLY A 2 29.32 -30.08 0.88
CA GLY A 2 27.95 -29.86 1.41
C GLY A 2 27.86 -29.20 2.79
N MET A 3 28.62 -29.68 3.79
CA MET A 3 28.61 -29.08 5.15
C MET A 3 29.15 -27.64 5.25
N ILE A 4 29.97 -27.19 4.29
CA ILE A 4 30.52 -25.83 4.28
C ILE A 4 29.48 -24.89 3.67
N ILE A 5 28.85 -25.32 2.57
CA ILE A 5 27.76 -24.59 1.90
C ILE A 5 26.56 -24.44 2.85
N ASP A 6 26.17 -25.49 3.58
CA ASP A 6 25.07 -25.41 4.55
C ASP A 6 25.35 -24.44 5.70
N ARG A 7 26.62 -24.34 6.15
CA ARG A 7 27.02 -23.39 7.20
C ARG A 7 27.04 -21.94 6.69
N GLU A 8 27.52 -21.70 5.48
CA GLU A 8 27.51 -20.37 4.86
C GLU A 8 26.09 -19.85 4.65
N ILE A 9 25.19 -20.71 4.13
CA ILE A 9 23.76 -20.36 3.94
C ILE A 9 23.09 -20.07 5.29
N THR A 10 23.41 -20.83 6.34
CA THR A 10 22.84 -20.60 7.67
C THR A 10 23.30 -19.26 8.26
N PHE A 11 24.59 -18.94 8.13
CA PHE A 11 25.15 -17.69 8.62
C PHE A 11 24.61 -16.45 7.88
N GLU A 12 24.42 -16.55 6.56
CA GLU A 12 23.81 -15.50 5.75
C GLU A 12 22.36 -15.22 6.18
N ARG A 13 21.56 -16.27 6.40
CA ARG A 13 20.18 -16.14 6.89
C ARG A 13 20.10 -15.54 8.29
N GLU A 14 20.99 -15.95 9.19
CA GLU A 14 21.11 -15.35 10.51
C GLU A 14 21.44 -13.85 10.42
N GLY A 15 22.37 -13.46 9.54
CA GLY A 15 22.72 -12.07 9.28
C GLY A 15 21.54 -11.22 8.78
N ILE A 16 20.76 -11.75 7.83
CA ILE A 16 19.54 -11.11 7.32
C ILE A 16 18.56 -10.89 8.47
N MET A 17 18.25 -11.95 9.25
CA MET A 17 17.28 -11.83 10.31
C MET A 17 17.71 -10.86 11.40
N ILE A 18 19.00 -10.80 11.75
CA ILE A 18 19.53 -9.81 12.71
C ILE A 18 19.18 -8.37 12.28
N ARG A 19 19.29 -8.04 10.98
CA ARG A 19 18.96 -6.70 10.45
C ARG A 19 17.47 -6.36 10.61
N TYR A 20 16.59 -7.32 10.40
CA TYR A 20 15.14 -7.09 10.34
C TYR A 20 14.38 -7.46 11.63
N GLN A 21 15.06 -8.08 12.61
CA GLN A 21 14.43 -8.70 13.77
C GLN A 21 13.57 -7.73 14.58
N SER A 22 14.05 -6.50 14.82
CA SER A 22 13.31 -5.51 15.61
C SER A 22 11.98 -5.18 14.95
N LYS A 23 12.00 -4.71 13.69
CA LYS A 23 10.78 -4.37 12.94
C LYS A 23 9.84 -5.58 12.78
N ALA A 24 10.39 -6.78 12.55
CA ALA A 24 9.59 -7.99 12.38
C ALA A 24 8.91 -8.40 13.70
N THR A 25 9.58 -8.20 14.83
CA THR A 25 9.01 -8.42 16.17
C THR A 25 7.92 -7.40 16.47
N ASP A 26 8.20 -6.11 16.28
CA ASP A 26 7.23 -5.03 16.46
C ASP A 26 5.98 -5.28 15.61
N PHE A 27 6.15 -5.74 14.37
CA PHE A 27 5.05 -6.10 13.50
C PHE A 27 4.16 -7.21 14.07
N VAL A 28 4.74 -8.28 14.60
CA VAL A 28 4.02 -9.41 15.20
C VAL A 28 3.29 -8.99 16.48
N GLU A 29 3.94 -8.16 17.31
CA GLU A 29 3.37 -7.64 18.55
C GLU A 29 2.18 -6.70 18.25
N ASN A 30 2.37 -5.74 17.35
CA ASN A 30 1.32 -4.82 16.91
C ASN A 30 0.13 -5.59 16.32
N TYR A 31 0.37 -6.62 15.51
CA TYR A 31 -0.70 -7.46 14.97
C TYR A 31 -1.47 -8.17 16.08
N SER A 32 -0.77 -8.68 17.09
CA SER A 32 -1.39 -9.38 18.22
C SER A 32 -2.30 -8.46 19.03
N LEU A 33 -1.88 -7.21 19.27
CA LEU A 33 -2.68 -6.18 19.94
C LEU A 33 -3.94 -5.84 19.13
N LEU A 34 -3.78 -5.52 17.84
CA LEU A 34 -4.90 -5.17 16.97
C LEU A 34 -5.88 -6.33 16.82
N LYS A 35 -5.38 -7.56 16.64
CA LYS A 35 -6.23 -8.75 16.53
C LYS A 35 -7.06 -8.99 17.79
N ALA A 36 -6.49 -8.76 18.97
CA ALA A 36 -7.21 -8.91 20.23
C ALA A 36 -8.34 -7.87 20.37
N ALA A 37 -8.06 -6.60 20.04
CA ALA A 37 -9.01 -5.50 20.16
C ALA A 37 -10.11 -5.52 19.08
N PHE A 38 -9.76 -5.87 17.85
CA PHE A 38 -10.61 -5.76 16.65
C PHE A 38 -10.91 -7.13 16.01
N LYS A 39 -11.23 -8.12 16.86
CA LYS A 39 -11.44 -9.52 16.45
C LYS A 39 -12.57 -9.73 15.44
N TRP A 40 -13.55 -8.82 15.40
CA TRP A 40 -14.72 -8.87 14.53
C TRP A 40 -14.50 -8.15 13.19
N ASP A 41 -13.46 -7.33 13.10
CA ASP A 41 -13.06 -6.71 11.85
C ASP A 41 -12.27 -7.71 10.99
N HIS A 42 -12.19 -7.43 9.69
CA HIS A 42 -11.51 -8.33 8.76
C HIS A 42 -10.04 -8.50 9.13
N ASN A 43 -9.58 -9.76 9.25
CA ASN A 43 -8.27 -10.06 9.83
C ASN A 43 -7.10 -9.38 9.09
N LEU A 44 -7.25 -9.22 7.76
CA LEU A 44 -6.21 -8.62 6.94
C LEU A 44 -5.91 -7.15 7.34
N ILE A 45 -6.93 -6.40 7.78
CA ILE A 45 -6.78 -5.03 8.24
C ILE A 45 -5.88 -4.95 9.47
N ASN A 46 -5.92 -5.95 10.36
CA ASN A 46 -5.06 -5.98 11.54
C ASN A 46 -3.57 -6.13 11.16
N TYR A 47 -3.23 -6.92 10.13
CA TYR A 47 -1.85 -6.95 9.64
C TYR A 47 -1.45 -5.60 9.04
N PHE A 48 -2.35 -4.98 8.28
CA PHE A 48 -2.05 -3.69 7.68
C PHE A 48 -1.88 -2.58 8.70
N GLY A 49 -2.74 -2.51 9.71
CA GLY A 49 -2.58 -1.59 10.84
C GLY A 49 -1.26 -1.78 11.55
N ALA A 50 -0.88 -3.04 11.80
CA ALA A 50 0.38 -3.36 12.45
C ALA A 50 1.60 -2.99 11.59
N LEU A 51 1.52 -3.22 10.29
CA LEU A 51 2.57 -2.86 9.33
C LEU A 51 2.72 -1.33 9.22
N MET A 52 1.61 -0.59 9.15
CA MET A 52 1.65 0.88 9.10
C MET A 52 2.22 1.45 10.42
N ALA A 53 1.86 0.88 11.56
CA ALA A 53 2.41 1.26 12.87
C ALA A 53 3.94 1.11 12.92
N VAL A 54 4.49 0.03 12.33
CA VAL A 54 5.95 -0.15 12.19
C VAL A 54 6.58 0.89 11.26
N GLY A 55 5.91 1.23 10.15
CA GLY A 55 6.38 2.26 9.21
C GLY A 55 6.47 3.64 9.86
N GLU A 56 5.44 4.03 10.61
CA GLU A 56 5.37 5.32 11.31
C GLU A 56 6.09 5.32 12.67
N LYS A 57 6.72 4.19 13.04
CA LYS A 57 7.39 4.00 14.34
C LYS A 57 6.47 4.34 15.53
N LYS A 58 5.17 4.07 15.39
CA LYS A 58 4.14 4.30 16.41
C LYS A 58 3.77 2.99 17.09
N GLN A 59 3.83 2.93 18.42
CA GLN A 59 3.33 1.78 19.17
C GLN A 59 1.81 1.75 19.14
N VAL A 60 1.21 0.58 18.92
CA VAL A 60 -0.25 0.43 18.85
C VAL A 60 -0.91 0.74 20.19
N ASP A 61 -1.78 1.75 20.19
CA ASP A 61 -2.71 2.04 21.28
C ASP A 61 -4.14 1.73 20.82
N THR A 62 -4.68 0.61 21.31
CA THR A 62 -6.02 0.16 20.90
C THR A 62 -7.15 1.01 21.47
N GLU A 63 -6.93 1.72 22.58
CA GLU A 63 -7.94 2.61 23.14
C GLU A 63 -8.00 3.92 22.35
N GLU A 64 -6.86 4.48 21.96
CA GLU A 64 -6.80 5.64 21.06
C GLU A 64 -7.51 5.34 19.72
N ILE A 65 -7.27 4.17 19.12
CA ILE A 65 -7.95 3.75 17.88
C ILE A 65 -9.47 3.63 18.09
N LYS A 66 -9.92 3.14 19.25
CA LYS A 66 -11.37 3.05 19.57
C LYS A 66 -12.00 4.43 19.72
N GLU A 67 -11.32 5.37 20.37
CA GLU A 67 -11.80 6.75 20.47
C GLU A 67 -11.87 7.41 19.10
N ILE A 68 -10.90 7.17 18.21
CA ILE A 68 -10.95 7.64 16.81
C ILE A 68 -12.13 7.03 16.07
N ARG A 69 -12.42 5.72 16.23
CA ARG A 69 -13.64 5.11 15.64
C ARG A 69 -14.92 5.78 16.14
N LYS A 70 -14.96 6.13 17.42
CA LYS A 70 -16.09 6.85 18.02
C LYS A 70 -16.20 8.28 17.48
N TYR A 71 -15.08 8.97 17.29
CA TYR A 71 -15.01 10.29 16.65
C TYR A 71 -15.56 10.23 15.21
N ILE A 72 -15.10 9.27 14.41
CA ILE A 72 -15.60 9.02 13.05
C ILE A 72 -17.12 8.81 13.05
N LYS A 73 -17.64 8.02 14.00
CA LYS A 73 -19.09 7.76 14.14
C LYS A 73 -19.89 8.96 14.66
N SER A 74 -19.26 9.90 15.35
CA SER A 74 -19.96 11.08 15.86
C SER A 74 -20.05 12.16 14.77
N ASN A 75 -19.09 12.18 13.83
CA ASN A 75 -18.97 13.20 12.80
C ASN A 75 -19.41 12.75 11.40
N THR A 76 -19.97 11.55 11.25
CA THR A 76 -20.49 11.05 9.96
C THR A 76 -21.91 10.53 10.09
N THR A 77 -22.61 10.27 8.99
CA THR A 77 -23.90 9.57 9.01
C THR A 77 -23.71 8.05 9.01
N VAL A 78 -24.74 7.30 9.39
CA VAL A 78 -24.68 5.82 9.43
C VAL A 78 -24.42 5.16 8.06
N PHE A 79 -24.76 5.85 6.97
CA PHE A 79 -24.54 5.39 5.59
C PHE A 79 -23.28 6.00 4.94
N SER A 80 -22.42 6.63 5.74
CA SER A 80 -21.18 7.21 5.26
C SER A 80 -20.21 6.15 4.74
N GLN A 81 -19.46 6.49 3.68
CA GLN A 81 -18.42 5.64 3.09
C GLN A 81 -17.18 5.49 4.00
N PHE A 82 -17.09 6.27 5.08
CA PHE A 82 -16.07 6.12 6.13
C PHE A 82 -16.40 5.00 7.14
N ARG A 83 -17.62 4.44 7.11
CA ARG A 83 -18.07 3.40 8.05
C ARG A 83 -18.09 2.01 7.41
N GLY A 84 -18.60 1.03 8.16
CA GLY A 84 -18.74 -0.35 7.68
C GLY A 84 -17.38 -0.97 7.42
N MET A 85 -17.16 -1.51 6.21
CA MET A 85 -15.90 -2.19 5.86
C MET A 85 -14.69 -1.24 5.84
N ASN A 86 -14.90 0.06 5.68
CA ASN A 86 -13.80 1.04 5.70
C ASN A 86 -13.43 1.49 7.11
N GLU A 87 -14.31 1.31 8.11
CA GLU A 87 -14.20 1.99 9.41
C GLU A 87 -12.87 1.74 10.12
N LEU A 88 -12.44 0.49 10.22
CA LEU A 88 -11.18 0.16 10.89
C LEU A 88 -9.97 0.69 10.11
N LEU A 89 -9.98 0.58 8.79
CA LEU A 89 -8.87 1.10 7.97
C LEU A 89 -8.76 2.62 8.06
N VAL A 90 -9.90 3.35 7.97
CA VAL A 90 -9.94 4.80 8.18
C VAL A 90 -9.41 5.15 9.56
N ALA A 91 -9.89 4.47 10.61
CA ALA A 91 -9.45 4.73 11.97
C ALA A 91 -7.94 4.51 12.16
N LEU A 92 -7.38 3.45 11.58
CA LEU A 92 -5.95 3.19 11.60
C LEU A 92 -5.15 4.26 10.84
N MET A 93 -5.60 4.65 9.65
CA MET A 93 -4.91 5.67 8.85
C MET A 93 -4.93 7.05 9.52
N ILE A 94 -6.01 7.39 10.21
CA ILE A 94 -6.17 8.65 10.96
C ILE A 94 -5.40 8.60 12.27
N TRP A 95 -5.40 7.45 12.95
CA TRP A 95 -4.67 7.24 14.20
C TRP A 95 -3.17 7.47 14.08
N LEU A 96 -2.59 7.16 12.92
CA LEU A 96 -1.16 7.38 12.69
C LEU A 96 -0.79 8.86 12.64
N GLU A 97 -1.75 9.75 12.37
CA GLU A 97 -1.49 11.16 12.12
C GLU A 97 -1.48 12.01 13.41
N PRO A 98 -0.51 12.93 13.56
CA PRO A 98 -0.54 13.93 14.61
C PRO A 98 -1.82 14.78 14.52
N GLY A 99 -2.59 14.86 15.60
CA GLY A 99 -3.86 15.58 15.58
C GLY A 99 -4.95 14.88 14.77
N ALA A 100 -5.00 13.55 14.83
CA ALA A 100 -5.99 12.66 14.23
C ALA A 100 -7.39 13.27 13.97
N GLU A 101 -8.04 13.86 14.97
CA GLU A 101 -9.37 14.48 14.81
C GLU A 101 -9.38 15.60 13.77
N ARG A 102 -8.40 16.50 13.81
CA ARG A 102 -8.24 17.59 12.82
C ARG A 102 -8.01 17.04 11.42
N VAL A 103 -7.20 15.99 11.30
CA VAL A 103 -6.95 15.34 10.00
C VAL A 103 -8.23 14.70 9.48
N PHE A 104 -9.05 14.12 10.35
CA PHE A 104 -10.33 13.56 9.96
C PHE A 104 -11.35 14.65 9.55
N ASP A 105 -11.41 15.77 10.25
CA ASP A 105 -12.26 16.90 9.87
C ASP A 105 -11.88 17.43 8.48
N ARG A 106 -10.58 17.62 8.24
CA ARG A 106 -10.04 17.99 6.92
C ARG A 106 -10.34 16.93 5.86
N THR A 107 -10.30 15.65 6.23
CA THR A 107 -10.66 14.54 5.34
C THR A 107 -12.11 14.64 4.88
N ILE A 108 -13.04 14.97 5.78
CA ILE A 108 -14.46 15.17 5.41
C ILE A 108 -14.60 16.35 4.44
N GLU A 109 -13.96 17.48 4.74
CA GLU A 109 -13.99 18.67 3.87
C GLU A 109 -13.49 18.34 2.45
N ILE A 110 -12.35 17.66 2.34
CA ILE A 110 -11.78 17.25 1.05
C ILE A 110 -12.69 16.24 0.35
N TYR A 111 -13.25 15.27 1.09
CA TYR A 111 -14.14 14.26 0.53
C TYR A 111 -15.40 14.86 -0.09
N ASP A 112 -16.03 15.82 0.60
CA ASP A 112 -17.20 16.51 0.08
C ASP A 112 -16.84 17.40 -1.11
N SER A 113 -15.73 18.13 -1.03
CA SER A 113 -15.22 18.94 -2.15
C SER A 113 -14.89 18.10 -3.40
N LEU A 114 -14.32 16.91 -3.22
CA LEU A 114 -14.07 15.96 -4.31
C LEU A 114 -15.39 15.54 -4.98
N LYS A 115 -16.43 15.24 -4.19
CA LYS A 115 -17.75 14.89 -4.74
C LYS A 115 -18.38 16.05 -5.50
N ASP A 116 -18.31 17.25 -4.94
CA ASP A 116 -18.85 18.46 -5.57
C ASP A 116 -18.14 18.77 -6.90
N SER A 117 -16.85 18.41 -7.00
CA SER A 117 -16.07 18.51 -8.23
C SER A 117 -16.34 17.39 -9.26
N GLY A 118 -17.18 16.41 -8.94
CA GLY A 118 -17.61 15.35 -9.86
C GLY A 118 -17.03 13.95 -9.62
N PHE A 119 -16.16 13.76 -8.61
CA PHE A 119 -15.72 12.41 -8.23
C PHE A 119 -16.90 11.61 -7.65
N LYS A 120 -17.09 10.39 -8.13
CA LYS A 120 -18.18 9.54 -7.66
C LYS A 120 -17.85 8.99 -6.28
N GLY A 121 -18.82 9.02 -5.38
CA GLY A 121 -18.74 8.29 -4.12
C GLY A 121 -18.49 6.79 -4.35
N GLY A 122 -17.82 6.16 -3.39
CA GLY A 122 -17.49 4.75 -3.42
C GLY A 122 -16.44 4.42 -2.36
N THR A 123 -15.99 3.17 -2.36
CA THR A 123 -15.08 2.64 -1.33
C THR A 123 -13.69 3.30 -1.35
N TYR A 124 -13.23 3.78 -2.52
CA TYR A 124 -11.90 4.38 -2.70
C TYR A 124 -11.83 5.87 -2.35
N LEU A 125 -12.92 6.61 -2.53
CA LEU A 125 -12.92 8.07 -2.37
C LEU A 125 -12.56 8.53 -0.93
N PRO A 126 -13.04 7.87 0.15
CA PRO A 126 -12.56 8.15 1.51
C PRO A 126 -11.04 8.07 1.66
N MET A 127 -10.42 7.08 1.03
CA MET A 127 -8.99 6.84 1.15
C MET A 127 -8.17 7.87 0.36
N ALA A 128 -8.65 8.24 -0.84
CA ALA A 128 -8.10 9.35 -1.61
C ALA A 128 -8.16 10.67 -0.81
N ALA A 129 -9.28 10.95 -0.14
CA ALA A 129 -9.43 12.12 0.71
C ALA A 129 -8.45 12.11 1.90
N ILE A 130 -8.25 10.97 2.55
CA ILE A 130 -7.26 10.84 3.64
C ILE A 130 -5.84 11.11 3.13
N ILE A 131 -5.47 10.58 1.96
CA ILE A 131 -4.14 10.83 1.36
C ILE A 131 -3.92 12.32 1.15
N LEU A 132 -4.90 13.04 0.59
CA LEU A 132 -4.80 14.49 0.42
C LEU A 132 -4.80 15.24 1.77
N ALA A 133 -5.56 14.76 2.76
CA ALA A 133 -5.67 15.39 4.07
C ALA A 133 -4.39 15.27 4.91
N LYS A 134 -3.66 14.14 4.83
CA LYS A 134 -2.41 13.94 5.58
C LYS A 134 -1.20 14.59 4.92
N ASN A 135 -1.21 14.71 3.59
CA ASN A 135 -0.15 15.40 2.87
C ASN A 135 -0.44 16.91 2.90
N GLU A 136 -0.17 17.56 4.04
CA GLU A 136 -0.20 19.01 4.19
C GLU A 136 0.87 19.65 3.27
N THR A 137 0.47 19.90 2.03
CA THR A 137 1.24 20.74 1.11
C THR A 137 0.91 22.21 1.37
N LYS A 138 1.73 23.13 0.85
CA LYS A 138 1.37 24.56 0.80
C LYS A 138 0.18 24.85 -0.14
N LYS A 139 -0.37 23.83 -0.81
CA LYS A 139 -1.45 23.97 -1.78
C LYS A 139 -2.80 24.06 -1.05
N SER A 140 -3.71 24.85 -1.60
CA SER A 140 -5.09 24.87 -1.13
C SER A 140 -5.80 23.56 -1.48
N VAL A 141 -6.94 23.28 -0.81
CA VAL A 141 -7.76 22.11 -1.10
C VAL A 141 -8.19 22.08 -2.57
N GLU A 142 -8.57 23.24 -3.13
CA GLU A 142 -8.97 23.37 -4.53
C GLU A 142 -7.84 23.01 -5.49
N SER A 143 -6.61 23.45 -5.18
CA SER A 143 -5.44 23.13 -6.01
C SER A 143 -5.11 21.64 -5.98
N MET A 144 -5.25 20.98 -4.83
CA MET A 144 -5.06 19.53 -4.72
C MET A 144 -6.13 18.76 -5.53
N ILE A 145 -7.39 19.17 -5.44
CA ILE A 145 -8.50 18.55 -6.17
C ILE A 145 -8.33 18.76 -7.69
N PHE A 146 -7.96 19.96 -8.13
CA PHE A 146 -7.69 20.24 -9.53
C PHE A 146 -6.56 19.34 -10.07
N ARG A 147 -5.45 19.22 -9.35
CA ARG A 147 -4.34 18.32 -9.73
C ARG A 147 -4.76 16.87 -9.76
N MET A 148 -5.61 16.44 -8.82
CA MET A 148 -6.14 15.08 -8.81
C MET A 148 -6.98 14.80 -10.06
N HIS A 149 -7.79 15.76 -10.53
CA HIS A 149 -8.48 15.67 -11.82
C HIS A 149 -7.49 15.57 -12.99
N GLU A 150 -6.47 16.43 -13.04
CA GLU A 150 -5.46 16.38 -14.12
C GLU A 150 -4.82 15.00 -14.25
N PHE A 151 -4.47 14.37 -13.12
CA PHE A 151 -3.94 13.01 -13.12
C PHE A 151 -5.00 11.96 -13.49
N TYR A 152 -6.19 12.02 -12.89
CA TYR A 152 -7.23 11.02 -13.10
C TYR A 152 -7.74 11.01 -14.55
N ASP A 153 -8.03 12.19 -15.10
CA ASP A 153 -8.52 12.32 -16.47
C ASP A 153 -7.42 11.96 -17.47
N GLY A 154 -6.17 12.36 -17.22
CA GLY A 154 -5.04 11.96 -18.04
C GLY A 154 -4.78 10.45 -18.07
N MET A 155 -4.90 9.76 -16.93
CA MET A 155 -4.86 8.29 -16.89
C MET A 155 -5.98 7.68 -17.74
N LYS A 156 -7.18 8.25 -17.66
CA LYS A 156 -8.36 7.77 -18.38
C LYS A 156 -8.30 8.02 -19.88
N GLU A 157 -7.65 9.11 -20.32
CA GLU A 157 -7.36 9.36 -21.73
C GLU A 157 -6.42 8.31 -22.32
N GLN A 158 -5.39 7.91 -21.57
CA GLN A 158 -4.42 6.88 -22.00
C GLN A 158 -5.01 5.47 -21.92
N HIS A 159 -5.77 5.17 -20.86
CA HIS A 159 -6.23 3.82 -20.53
C HIS A 159 -7.69 3.77 -20.08
N PHE A 160 -8.61 4.25 -20.92
CA PHE A 160 -10.04 4.35 -20.61
C PHE A 160 -10.68 3.09 -19.99
N PHE A 161 -10.31 1.90 -20.46
CA PHE A 161 -10.86 0.63 -19.94
C PHE A 161 -10.21 0.13 -18.65
N LEU A 162 -9.03 0.62 -18.31
CA LEU A 162 -8.30 0.23 -17.11
C LEU A 162 -8.59 1.19 -15.96
N THR A 163 -8.85 2.47 -16.28
CA THR A 163 -8.98 3.52 -15.28
C THR A 163 -10.37 3.60 -14.66
N GLY A 164 -10.45 3.28 -13.36
CA GLY A 164 -11.68 3.14 -12.58
C GLY A 164 -11.71 4.00 -11.32
N GLN A 165 -12.54 3.63 -10.34
CA GLN A 165 -12.50 4.28 -9.02
C GLN A 165 -11.28 3.84 -8.19
N ASP A 166 -10.71 2.68 -8.52
CA ASP A 166 -9.50 2.13 -7.92
C ASP A 166 -8.27 3.04 -8.11
N ASP A 167 -8.25 3.81 -9.20
CA ASP A 167 -7.19 4.77 -9.47
C ASP A 167 -7.30 6.09 -8.70
N TYR A 168 -8.41 6.34 -7.98
CA TYR A 168 -8.54 7.56 -7.15
C TYR A 168 -7.40 7.67 -6.14
N VAL A 169 -6.94 6.55 -5.61
CA VAL A 169 -5.86 6.51 -4.61
C VAL A 169 -4.53 6.92 -5.25
N PHE A 170 -4.23 6.44 -6.46
CA PHE A 170 -3.03 6.84 -7.20
C PHE A 170 -3.11 8.29 -7.71
N ALA A 171 -4.28 8.74 -8.17
CA ALA A 171 -4.48 10.13 -8.56
C ALA A 171 -4.26 11.09 -7.37
N ALA A 172 -4.79 10.74 -6.18
CA ALA A 172 -4.57 11.51 -4.96
C ALA A 172 -3.09 11.51 -4.54
N LEU A 173 -2.42 10.36 -4.61
CA LEU A 173 -0.99 10.24 -4.32
C LEU A 173 -0.14 11.14 -5.22
N LEU A 174 -0.37 11.10 -6.54
CA LEU A 174 0.35 11.93 -7.50
C LEU A 174 0.03 13.41 -7.32
N ALA A 175 -1.23 13.76 -7.04
CA ALA A 175 -1.64 15.14 -6.76
C ALA A 175 -0.96 15.73 -5.52
N ALA A 176 -0.69 14.90 -4.51
CA ALA A 176 0.03 15.26 -3.29
C ALA A 176 1.54 15.52 -3.52
N THR A 177 2.10 15.10 -4.66
CA THR A 177 3.49 15.42 -5.02
C THR A 177 3.63 16.80 -5.65
N GLU A 178 4.87 17.23 -5.89
CA GLU A 178 5.21 18.41 -6.71
C GLU A 178 5.41 18.08 -8.19
N LEU A 179 5.10 16.84 -8.62
CA LEU A 179 5.27 16.40 -10.00
C LEU A 179 4.34 17.14 -10.96
N VAL A 180 4.79 17.35 -12.20
CA VAL A 180 4.01 18.01 -13.24
C VAL A 180 3.12 16.99 -13.95
N PRO A 181 1.77 17.13 -13.94
CA PRO A 181 0.87 16.09 -14.44
C PRO A 181 1.18 15.61 -15.86
N SER A 182 1.35 16.51 -16.82
CA SER A 182 1.60 16.15 -18.22
C SER A 182 2.88 15.33 -18.42
N THR A 183 3.99 15.75 -17.80
CA THR A 183 5.26 15.04 -17.87
C THR A 183 5.19 13.69 -17.18
N THR A 184 4.54 13.64 -16.02
CA THR A 184 4.40 12.40 -15.24
C THR A 184 3.48 11.39 -15.90
N LEU A 185 2.37 11.81 -16.50
CA LEU A 185 1.47 10.93 -17.28
C LEU A 185 2.18 10.34 -18.50
N LYS A 186 3.03 11.12 -19.17
CA LYS A 186 3.87 10.60 -20.25
C LYS A 186 4.85 9.54 -19.72
N LEU A 187 5.50 9.82 -18.60
CA LEU A 187 6.44 8.88 -17.96
C LEU A 187 5.75 7.57 -17.53
N ILE A 188 4.52 7.66 -17.02
CA ILE A 188 3.68 6.50 -16.68
C ILE A 188 3.44 5.63 -17.92
N GLU A 189 3.03 6.23 -19.04
CA GLU A 189 2.79 5.50 -20.30
C GLU A 189 4.08 4.89 -20.86
N ASP A 190 5.20 5.60 -20.77
CA ASP A 190 6.51 5.09 -21.19
C ASP A 190 6.89 3.83 -20.39
N PHE A 191 6.75 3.86 -19.06
CA PHE A 191 6.95 2.69 -18.22
C PHE A 191 5.99 1.55 -18.57
N TYR A 192 4.70 1.84 -18.73
CA TYR A 192 3.69 0.84 -19.05
C TYR A 192 4.03 0.08 -20.34
N ARG A 193 4.37 0.81 -21.40
CA ARG A 193 4.76 0.24 -22.69
C ARG A 193 6.05 -0.57 -22.58
N ASP A 194 7.11 0.01 -22.01
CA ASP A 194 8.43 -0.61 -22.06
C ASP A 194 8.53 -1.81 -21.11
N LEU A 195 7.86 -1.78 -19.96
CA LEU A 195 7.71 -2.95 -19.11
C LEU A 195 6.89 -4.04 -19.80
N HIS A 196 5.81 -3.69 -20.51
CA HIS A 196 5.07 -4.69 -21.29
C HIS A 196 5.97 -5.37 -22.33
N SER A 197 6.77 -4.59 -23.08
CA SER A 197 7.76 -5.12 -24.03
C SER A 197 8.82 -6.00 -23.36
N ASN A 198 9.04 -5.86 -22.06
CA ASN A 198 9.93 -6.70 -21.25
C ASN A 198 9.21 -7.88 -20.54
N GLY A 199 8.02 -8.25 -21.00
CA GLY A 199 7.32 -9.47 -20.60
C GLY A 199 6.30 -9.32 -19.47
N PHE A 200 6.00 -8.08 -19.05
CA PHE A 200 4.92 -7.83 -18.11
C PHE A 200 3.56 -7.90 -18.82
N SER A 201 2.55 -8.44 -18.15
CA SER A 201 1.20 -8.52 -18.72
C SER A 201 0.48 -7.16 -18.67
N LYS A 202 -0.23 -6.80 -19.75
CA LYS A 202 -1.07 -5.58 -19.78
C LYS A 202 -2.21 -5.65 -18.75
N GLY A 203 -2.64 -4.49 -18.26
CA GLY A 203 -3.76 -4.33 -17.34
C GLY A 203 -3.45 -3.45 -16.13
N ASN A 204 -4.42 -3.30 -15.22
CA ASN A 204 -4.36 -2.40 -14.07
C ASN A 204 -3.13 -2.63 -13.18
N ALA A 205 -2.68 -3.88 -13.06
CA ALA A 205 -1.46 -4.23 -12.32
C ALA A 205 -0.22 -3.52 -12.86
N LEU A 206 -0.05 -3.53 -14.19
CA LEU A 206 1.09 -2.89 -14.85
C LEU A 206 0.97 -1.36 -14.79
N GLN A 207 -0.24 -0.83 -14.90
CA GLN A 207 -0.50 0.60 -14.73
C GLN A 207 -0.14 1.06 -13.31
N SER A 208 -0.57 0.32 -12.28
CA SER A 208 -0.26 0.60 -10.87
C SER A 208 1.25 0.58 -10.60
N LEU A 209 1.98 -0.37 -11.18
CA LEU A 209 3.45 -0.39 -11.13
C LEU A 209 4.05 0.86 -11.76
N SER A 210 3.55 1.25 -12.93
CA SER A 210 4.04 2.43 -13.67
C SER A 210 3.80 3.74 -12.91
N HIS A 211 2.66 3.87 -12.21
CA HIS A 211 2.39 4.99 -11.31
C HIS A 211 3.46 5.13 -10.21
N VAL A 212 3.83 4.03 -9.56
CA VAL A 212 4.87 4.06 -8.52
C VAL A 212 6.24 4.42 -9.09
N LEU A 213 6.62 3.85 -10.24
CA LEU A 213 7.93 4.15 -10.85
C LEU A 213 8.06 5.60 -11.31
N ALA A 214 6.95 6.24 -11.68
CA ALA A 214 6.94 7.64 -12.08
C ALA A 214 7.22 8.61 -10.92
N ILE A 215 7.10 8.14 -9.66
CA ILE A 215 7.35 8.94 -8.45
C ILE A 215 8.83 9.01 -8.10
N GLY A 216 9.60 7.96 -8.36
CA GLY A 216 11.02 7.93 -7.96
C GLY A 216 11.89 8.89 -8.77
N ASP A 217 12.87 9.51 -8.14
CA ASP A 217 13.72 10.54 -8.78
C ASP A 217 14.94 9.94 -9.53
N GLU A 218 15.09 8.61 -9.52
CA GLU A 218 16.13 7.93 -10.29
C GLU A 218 15.91 8.07 -11.83
N PRO A 219 16.98 8.03 -12.64
CA PRO A 219 16.86 8.02 -14.09
C PRO A 219 15.98 6.90 -14.62
N TYR A 220 15.22 7.18 -15.68
CA TYR A 220 14.26 6.27 -16.31
C TYR A 220 14.82 4.86 -16.54
N ASP A 221 15.95 4.76 -17.27
CA ASP A 221 16.55 3.47 -17.65
C ASP A 221 16.94 2.63 -16.42
N LYS A 222 17.43 3.29 -15.37
CA LYS A 222 17.82 2.63 -14.13
C LYS A 222 16.61 2.04 -13.41
N LYS A 223 15.51 2.80 -13.31
CA LYS A 223 14.24 2.32 -12.73
C LYS A 223 13.67 1.15 -13.52
N LEU A 224 13.69 1.23 -14.85
CA LEU A 224 13.24 0.15 -15.74
C LEU A 224 14.06 -1.13 -15.54
N GLU A 225 15.40 -1.01 -15.59
CA GLU A 225 16.30 -2.15 -15.41
C GLU A 225 16.12 -2.82 -14.04
N LYS A 226 16.14 -2.03 -12.96
CA LYS A 226 15.94 -2.53 -11.59
C LYS A 226 14.62 -3.26 -11.46
N THR A 227 13.53 -2.70 -11.98
CA THR A 227 12.19 -3.32 -11.93
C THR A 227 12.19 -4.70 -12.60
N ILE A 228 12.80 -4.80 -13.78
CA ILE A 228 12.92 -6.07 -14.51
C ILE A 228 13.73 -7.09 -13.71
N ARG A 229 14.86 -6.66 -13.12
CA ARG A 229 15.73 -7.53 -12.32
C ARG A 229 15.06 -8.03 -11.05
N VAL A 230 14.42 -7.15 -10.27
CA VAL A 230 13.67 -7.54 -9.06
C VAL A 230 12.58 -8.53 -9.42
N ASN A 231 11.80 -8.27 -10.48
CA ASN A 231 10.74 -9.19 -10.91
C ASN A 231 11.28 -10.58 -11.32
N LYS A 232 12.42 -10.61 -12.03
CA LYS A 232 13.10 -11.86 -12.42
C LYS A 232 13.61 -12.62 -11.19
N ALA A 233 14.21 -11.93 -10.23
CA ALA A 233 14.73 -12.53 -9.00
C ALA A 233 13.61 -13.14 -8.13
N PHE A 234 12.46 -12.48 -8.01
CA PHE A 234 11.29 -13.08 -7.35
C PHE A 234 10.75 -14.28 -8.12
N THR A 235 10.64 -14.15 -9.45
CA THR A 235 10.09 -15.20 -10.32
C THR A 235 10.94 -16.47 -10.28
N SER A 236 12.28 -16.34 -10.26
CA SER A 236 13.18 -17.49 -10.15
C SER A 236 13.04 -18.24 -8.82
N LYS A 237 12.60 -17.54 -7.76
CA LYS A 237 12.30 -18.13 -6.44
C LYS A 237 10.82 -18.47 -6.25
N GLY A 238 10.05 -18.51 -7.34
CA GLY A 238 8.68 -19.00 -7.37
C GLY A 238 7.62 -18.02 -6.88
N TYR A 239 7.96 -16.73 -6.74
CA TYR A 239 6.99 -15.67 -6.42
C TYR A 239 6.76 -14.79 -7.65
N LYS A 240 5.49 -14.52 -7.98
CA LYS A 240 5.11 -13.66 -9.11
C LYS A 240 4.18 -12.56 -8.62
N PHE A 241 4.58 -11.30 -8.79
CA PHE A 241 3.70 -10.18 -8.57
C PHE A 241 2.56 -10.20 -9.60
N ARG A 242 1.34 -9.92 -9.13
CA ARG A 242 0.09 -9.87 -9.90
C ARG A 242 -0.87 -8.86 -9.29
N ASP A 243 -1.84 -8.43 -10.07
CA ASP A 243 -2.93 -7.56 -9.60
C ASP A 243 -2.36 -6.32 -8.88
N TYR A 244 -2.97 -5.91 -7.77
CA TYR A 244 -2.50 -4.77 -6.98
C TYR A 244 -1.10 -4.96 -6.40
N THR A 245 -0.56 -6.19 -6.28
CA THR A 245 0.76 -6.42 -5.65
C THR A 245 1.91 -5.88 -6.50
N MET A 246 1.66 -5.57 -7.77
CA MET A 246 2.67 -5.08 -8.70
C MET A 246 3.20 -3.69 -8.32
N SER A 247 2.43 -2.84 -7.63
CA SER A 247 2.97 -1.56 -7.12
C SER A 247 4.02 -1.78 -6.02
N ASN A 248 3.97 -2.90 -5.29
CA ASN A 248 5.00 -3.26 -4.31
C ASN A 248 6.35 -3.56 -4.98
N LEU A 249 6.31 -4.24 -6.14
CA LEU A 249 7.50 -4.42 -6.98
C LEU A 249 8.12 -3.07 -7.36
N GLY A 250 7.28 -2.07 -7.68
CA GLY A 250 7.74 -0.71 -7.97
C GLY A 250 8.46 -0.08 -6.78
N VAL A 251 7.87 -0.14 -5.58
CA VAL A 251 8.49 0.40 -4.35
C VAL A 251 9.83 -0.28 -4.09
N LEU A 252 9.89 -1.61 -4.15
CA LEU A 252 11.11 -2.37 -3.96
C LEU A 252 12.20 -2.01 -4.98
N ALA A 253 11.82 -1.84 -6.26
CA ALA A 253 12.74 -1.47 -7.32
C ALA A 253 13.34 -0.08 -7.13
N LEU A 254 12.59 0.86 -6.56
CA LEU A 254 13.06 2.21 -6.25
C LEU A 254 14.00 2.25 -5.05
N LEU A 255 13.84 1.33 -4.09
CA LEU A 255 14.64 1.31 -2.87
C LEU A 255 15.95 0.53 -2.99
N THR A 256 15.96 -0.54 -3.79
CA THR A 256 17.14 -1.41 -3.84
C THR A 256 18.17 -0.96 -4.86
N ASN A 257 19.45 -1.16 -4.51
CA ASN A 257 20.55 -1.17 -5.48
C ASN A 257 21.08 -2.59 -5.76
N ASP A 258 20.59 -3.58 -5.01
CA ASP A 258 20.91 -5.00 -5.16
C ASP A 258 19.60 -5.82 -5.19
N PRO A 259 19.02 -6.00 -6.39
CA PRO A 259 17.78 -6.74 -6.56
C PRO A 259 17.82 -8.16 -6.00
N GLU A 260 18.91 -8.88 -6.19
CA GLU A 260 19.03 -10.29 -5.84
C GLU A 260 19.07 -10.48 -4.32
N SER A 261 19.91 -9.69 -3.62
CA SER A 261 19.99 -9.69 -2.16
C SER A 261 18.65 -9.30 -1.53
N LEU A 262 17.99 -8.25 -2.04
CA LEU A 262 16.65 -7.85 -1.57
C LEU A 262 15.64 -9.00 -1.58
N VAL A 263 15.63 -9.82 -2.64
CA VAL A 263 14.68 -10.94 -2.71
C VAL A 263 14.98 -12.01 -1.65
N ASP A 264 16.26 -12.30 -1.38
CA ASP A 264 16.63 -13.21 -0.30
C ASP A 264 16.16 -12.69 1.06
N GLU A 265 16.36 -11.40 1.32
CA GLU A 265 15.89 -10.76 2.55
C GLU A 265 14.37 -10.88 2.71
N VAL A 266 13.60 -10.61 1.64
CA VAL A 266 12.13 -10.71 1.67
C VAL A 266 11.65 -12.13 1.96
N LEU A 267 12.27 -13.12 1.34
CA LEU A 267 11.86 -14.51 1.53
C LEU A 267 12.23 -15.02 2.91
N GLU A 268 13.40 -14.66 3.44
CA GLU A 268 13.83 -15.05 4.77
C GLU A 268 12.94 -14.41 5.85
N VAL A 269 12.64 -13.11 5.76
CA VAL A 269 11.68 -12.46 6.69
C VAL A 269 10.29 -13.08 6.57
N SER A 270 9.84 -13.40 5.35
CA SER A 270 8.55 -14.08 5.13
C SER A 270 8.53 -15.49 5.75
N ASP A 271 9.63 -16.23 5.69
CA ASP A 271 9.74 -17.57 6.28
C ASP A 271 9.85 -17.50 7.80
N TRP A 272 10.57 -16.53 8.35
CA TRP A 272 10.56 -16.25 9.78
C TRP A 272 9.16 -15.90 10.27
N LEU A 273 8.45 -14.99 9.60
CA LEU A 273 7.07 -14.63 9.95
C LEU A 273 6.17 -15.86 9.97
N LYS A 274 6.34 -16.83 9.07
CA LYS A 274 5.55 -18.07 9.05
C LYS A 274 5.60 -18.84 10.37
N THR A 275 6.69 -18.72 11.12
CA THR A 275 6.90 -19.39 12.41
C THR A 275 6.18 -18.69 13.57
N GLN A 276 5.75 -17.44 13.36
CA GLN A 276 5.13 -16.61 14.39
C GLN A 276 3.63 -16.90 14.51
N LYS A 277 3.11 -16.74 15.74
CA LYS A 277 1.69 -16.97 16.03
C LYS A 277 0.82 -16.04 15.19
N GLY A 278 -0.12 -16.63 14.45
CA GLY A 278 -1.02 -15.89 13.57
C GLY A 278 -0.43 -15.54 12.20
N PHE A 279 0.78 -15.98 11.85
CA PHE A 279 1.36 -15.76 10.51
C PHE A 279 1.64 -17.06 9.74
N GLY A 280 1.39 -18.21 10.38
CA GLY A 280 1.50 -19.53 9.77
C GLY A 280 0.46 -19.78 8.66
N GLY A 281 0.62 -20.90 7.94
CA GLY A 281 -0.15 -21.20 6.73
C GLY A 281 -1.66 -21.33 6.89
N PHE A 282 -2.16 -21.54 8.11
CA PHE A 282 -3.60 -21.55 8.42
C PHE A 282 -4.18 -20.14 8.65
N SER A 283 -3.34 -19.15 8.95
CA SER A 283 -3.75 -17.77 9.23
C SER A 283 -3.46 -16.84 8.07
N LEU A 284 -2.34 -17.06 7.39
CA LEU A 284 -1.86 -16.19 6.32
C LEU A 284 -1.18 -17.02 5.21
N ASP A 285 -1.68 -16.88 3.99
CA ASP A 285 -1.09 -17.58 2.85
C ASP A 285 0.31 -17.03 2.53
N LYS A 286 1.11 -17.82 1.81
CA LYS A 286 2.49 -17.44 1.47
C LYS A 286 2.55 -16.12 0.69
N LYS A 287 1.61 -15.87 -0.23
CA LYS A 287 1.68 -14.68 -1.09
C LYS A 287 1.47 -13.42 -0.27
N THR A 288 0.44 -13.39 0.56
CA THR A 288 0.15 -12.25 1.45
C THR A 288 1.29 -12.01 2.44
N ARG A 289 1.86 -13.08 3.03
CA ARG A 289 3.00 -12.95 3.93
C ARG A 289 4.25 -12.37 3.26
N THR A 290 4.54 -12.78 2.03
CA THR A 290 5.65 -12.22 1.24
C THR A 290 5.43 -10.74 0.92
N ILE A 291 4.18 -10.30 0.71
CA ILE A 291 3.85 -8.87 0.48
C ILE A 291 4.07 -8.04 1.76
N LEU A 292 3.65 -8.57 2.92
CA LEU A 292 3.87 -7.89 4.19
C LEU A 292 5.37 -7.83 4.53
N ALA A 293 6.10 -8.92 4.30
CA ALA A 293 7.56 -8.96 4.50
C ALA A 293 8.30 -7.96 3.60
N SER A 294 7.92 -7.86 2.32
CA SER A 294 8.50 -6.88 1.40
C SER A 294 8.19 -5.44 1.79
N SER A 295 6.97 -5.17 2.27
CA SER A 295 6.63 -3.84 2.78
C SER A 295 7.42 -3.49 4.04
N LEU A 296 7.66 -4.47 4.91
CA LEU A 296 8.50 -4.31 6.11
C LEU A 296 9.95 -3.97 5.76
N ILE A 297 10.51 -4.68 4.77
CA ILE A 297 11.86 -4.43 4.26
C ILE A 297 11.92 -3.08 3.57
N ALA A 298 10.88 -2.70 2.81
CA ALA A 298 10.81 -1.38 2.22
C ALA A 298 10.91 -0.28 3.30
N TYR A 299 10.24 -0.43 4.45
CA TYR A 299 10.41 0.51 5.56
C TYR A 299 11.83 0.52 6.16
N GLN A 300 12.53 -0.62 6.20
CA GLN A 300 13.94 -0.65 6.64
C GLN A 300 14.84 0.11 5.66
N TYR A 301 14.70 -0.13 4.36
CA TYR A 301 15.46 0.59 3.33
C TYR A 301 15.16 2.09 3.34
N MET A 302 13.90 2.46 3.59
CA MET A 302 13.54 3.85 3.84
C MET A 302 14.23 4.37 5.09
N ASP A 303 14.28 3.65 6.20
CA ASP A 303 14.98 4.13 7.40
C ASP A 303 16.49 4.32 7.20
N ASP A 304 17.12 3.45 6.41
CA ASP A 304 18.57 3.48 6.16
C ASP A 304 19.02 4.60 5.21
N SER A 305 18.11 5.19 4.43
CA SER A 305 18.44 6.28 3.48
C SER A 305 18.41 7.67 4.15
N GLU A 306 19.05 8.69 3.57
CA GLU A 306 19.07 10.05 4.17
C GLU A 306 17.97 11.00 3.62
N VAL A 307 17.27 10.64 2.54
CA VAL A 307 16.31 11.53 1.83
C VAL A 307 14.87 11.35 2.33
N THR A 308 14.27 12.37 2.95
CA THR A 308 12.94 12.22 3.61
C THR A 308 11.73 12.29 2.67
N PHE A 309 11.77 13.14 1.63
CA PHE A 309 10.58 13.42 0.80
C PHE A 309 10.16 12.21 -0.04
N GLU A 310 11.09 11.59 -0.76
CA GLU A 310 10.82 10.39 -1.56
C GLU A 310 10.32 9.23 -0.70
N LYS A 311 10.85 9.07 0.52
CA LYS A 311 10.38 8.03 1.47
C LYS A 311 8.90 8.19 1.82
N ALA A 312 8.43 9.42 2.06
CA ALA A 312 7.03 9.65 2.41
C ALA A 312 6.09 9.24 1.26
N VAL A 313 6.48 9.53 0.01
CA VAL A 313 5.67 9.13 -1.15
C VAL A 313 5.71 7.61 -1.38
N LEU A 314 6.86 6.96 -1.16
CA LEU A 314 6.97 5.51 -1.22
C LEU A 314 6.21 4.81 -0.08
N ALA A 315 6.23 5.36 1.14
CA ALA A 315 5.42 4.88 2.25
C ALA A 315 3.92 4.98 1.94
N ASN A 316 3.48 6.10 1.35
CA ASN A 316 2.09 6.26 0.89
C ASN A 316 1.75 5.29 -0.28
N SER A 317 2.73 4.92 -1.10
CA SER A 317 2.55 3.87 -2.13
C SER A 317 2.32 2.50 -1.48
N ILE A 318 2.99 2.20 -0.36
CA ILE A 318 2.72 1.00 0.45
C ILE A 318 1.31 1.06 1.04
N GLN A 319 0.87 2.22 1.56
CA GLN A 319 -0.51 2.38 2.05
C GLN A 319 -1.55 2.20 0.91
N THR A 320 -1.22 2.57 -0.33
CA THR A 320 -2.09 2.36 -1.49
C THR A 320 -2.34 0.88 -1.78
N LEU A 321 -1.33 0.02 -1.60
CA LEU A 321 -1.48 -1.45 -1.68
C LEU A 321 -2.50 -1.98 -0.67
N ILE A 322 -2.41 -1.48 0.56
CA ILE A 322 -3.27 -1.84 1.69
C ILE A 322 -4.72 -1.47 1.36
N ILE A 323 -4.93 -0.26 0.84
CA ILE A 323 -6.24 0.23 0.42
C ILE A 323 -6.81 -0.63 -0.71
N ALA A 324 -6.02 -0.91 -1.76
CA ALA A 324 -6.46 -1.75 -2.87
C ALA A 324 -6.90 -3.14 -2.42
N GLN A 325 -6.17 -3.76 -1.47
CA GLN A 325 -6.55 -5.02 -0.85
C GLN A 325 -7.86 -4.93 -0.08
N GLN A 326 -8.04 -3.87 0.71
CA GLN A 326 -9.27 -3.67 1.49
C GLN A 326 -10.52 -3.58 0.60
N VAL A 327 -10.41 -2.88 -0.53
CA VAL A 327 -11.55 -2.75 -1.43
C VAL A 327 -11.84 -4.04 -2.19
N ALA A 328 -10.81 -4.77 -2.65
CA ALA A 328 -11.00 -6.06 -3.30
C ALA A 328 -11.74 -7.06 -2.39
N MET A 329 -11.41 -7.09 -1.10
CA MET A 329 -12.12 -7.90 -0.10
C MET A 329 -13.57 -7.45 0.09
N SER A 330 -13.82 -6.15 0.09
CA SER A 330 -15.17 -5.58 0.20
C SER A 330 -16.07 -5.99 -0.97
N ALA A 331 -15.54 -5.94 -2.20
CA ALA A 331 -16.26 -6.38 -3.39
C ALA A 331 -16.63 -7.87 -3.34
N ALA A 332 -15.73 -8.73 -2.84
CA ALA A 332 -15.98 -10.16 -2.71
C ALA A 332 -17.12 -10.49 -1.73
N VAL A 333 -17.19 -9.78 -0.59
CA VAL A 333 -18.28 -9.94 0.39
C VAL A 333 -19.62 -9.54 -0.22
N ILE A 334 -19.68 -8.41 -0.90
CA ILE A 334 -20.91 -7.93 -1.57
C ILE A 334 -21.40 -8.95 -2.60
N ALA A 335 -20.49 -9.48 -3.43
CA ALA A 335 -20.82 -10.49 -4.43
C ALA A 335 -21.36 -11.79 -3.79
N ALA A 336 -20.76 -12.24 -2.70
CA ALA A 336 -21.23 -13.41 -1.96
C ALA A 336 -22.62 -13.20 -1.33
N SER A 337 -22.88 -12.02 -0.75
CA SER A 337 -24.18 -11.66 -0.21
C SER A 337 -25.26 -11.59 -1.30
N ALA A 338 -24.95 -11.02 -2.46
CA ALA A 338 -25.86 -10.98 -3.61
C ALA A 338 -26.19 -12.40 -4.11
N ALA A 339 -25.17 -13.25 -4.25
CA ALA A 339 -25.35 -14.65 -4.65
C ALA A 339 -26.21 -15.43 -3.64
N ALA A 340 -25.94 -15.29 -2.33
CA ALA A 340 -26.74 -15.93 -1.28
C ALA A 340 -28.21 -15.48 -1.30
N THR A 341 -28.44 -14.18 -1.53
CA THR A 341 -29.81 -13.63 -1.65
C THR A 341 -30.52 -14.22 -2.87
N SER A 342 -29.85 -14.28 -4.03
CA SER A 342 -30.40 -14.87 -5.25
C SER A 342 -30.64 -16.39 -5.17
N ALA A 343 -29.92 -17.09 -4.30
CA ALA A 343 -30.14 -18.52 -4.05
C ALA A 343 -31.27 -18.78 -3.03
N SER A 344 -31.67 -17.74 -2.28
CA SER A 344 -32.75 -17.79 -1.29
C SER A 344 -34.11 -17.28 -1.81
N THR A 345 -34.12 -16.70 -3.02
CA THR A 345 -35.30 -16.33 -3.80
C THR A 345 -35.55 -17.36 -4.89
#